data_AF-A0A920A4V4-F1
#
_entry.id   AF-A0A920A4V4-F1
#
_cell.length_a   1.000
_cell.length_b   1.000
_cell.length_c   1.000
_cell.angle_alpha   90.00
_cell.angle_beta   90.00
_cell.angle_gamma   90.00
#
_symmetry.space_group_name_H-M   'P 1'
#
loop_
_entity.id
_entity.type
_entity.pdbx_description
1 polymer ?
#
loop_
_entity_poly.entity_id
_entity_poly.type
_entity_poly.pdbx_seq_one_letter_code
_entity_poly.pdbx_strand_id
1 'polypeptide(L)'
;MHDEYFKTYNVDPDFIQTYIFPGGELISDEAFFNCASIISLECKKVRSFGDSYAKTLELWNEEFQKRWDSVRELGFDIKFKRTWEMYYAYCIGGFLSDRLDVTQFKLTCND
;
A
#
# COMPACT_ATOMS: atom_id res chain seq x y z
N MET A 1 -3.46 6.61 -2.25
CA MET A 1 -2.32 7.31 -2.87
C MET A 1 -2.70 8.77 -3.04
N HIS A 2 -1.77 9.71 -2.84
CA HIS A 2 -2.08 11.13 -3.07
C HIS A 2 -2.37 11.40 -4.56
N ASP A 3 -3.37 12.23 -4.88
CA ASP A 3 -3.91 12.38 -6.24
C ASP A 3 -2.85 12.80 -7.28
N GLU A 4 -1.83 13.56 -6.85
CA GLU A 4 -0.73 14.01 -7.72
C GLU A 4 0.11 12.86 -8.30
N TYR A 5 0.22 11.74 -7.59
CA TYR A 5 1.01 10.58 -8.03
C TYR A 5 0.19 9.56 -8.82
N PHE A 6 -1.14 9.64 -8.75
CA PHE A 6 -2.05 8.68 -9.35
C PHE A 6 -1.93 8.64 -10.88
N LYS A 7 -1.87 9.81 -11.53
CA LYS A 7 -1.82 9.91 -13.01
C LYS A 7 -0.61 9.24 -13.64
N THR A 8 0.50 9.16 -12.90
CA THR A 8 1.76 8.58 -13.39
C THR A 8 2.03 7.18 -12.84
N TYR A 9 1.21 6.67 -11.93
CA TYR A 9 1.47 5.41 -11.23
C TYR A 9 1.48 4.19 -12.15
N ASN A 10 0.70 4.22 -13.23
CA ASN A 10 0.58 3.11 -14.18
C ASN A 10 1.44 3.26 -15.44
N VAL A 11 2.37 4.23 -15.49
CA VAL A 11 3.16 4.49 -16.70
C VAL A 11 4.27 3.46 -16.88
N ASP A 12 4.97 3.09 -15.80
CA ASP A 12 6.00 2.05 -15.81
C ASP A 12 5.90 1.20 -14.53
N PRO A 13 6.07 -0.13 -14.62
CA PRO A 13 6.03 -1.00 -13.45
C PRO A 13 7.23 -0.72 -12.54
N ASP A 14 6.96 -0.18 -11.36
CA ASP A 14 7.97 0.07 -10.35
C ASP A 14 8.42 -1.23 -9.64
N PHE A 15 9.30 -1.08 -8.64
CA PHE A 15 9.76 -2.21 -7.83
C PHE A 15 8.61 -3.01 -7.20
N ILE A 16 7.55 -2.33 -6.71
CA ILE A 16 6.41 -2.97 -6.06
C ILE A 16 5.63 -3.80 -7.07
N GLN A 17 5.31 -3.23 -8.23
CA GLN A 17 4.59 -3.95 -9.28
C GLN A 17 5.41 -5.09 -9.88
N THR A 18 6.74 -4.95 -9.95
CA THR A 18 7.60 -5.97 -10.54
C THR A 18 7.79 -7.19 -9.61
N TYR A 19 7.97 -6.96 -8.29
CA TYR A 19 8.46 -7.99 -7.38
C TYR A 19 7.49 -8.40 -6.27
N ILE A 20 6.53 -7.55 -5.90
CA ILE A 20 5.67 -7.77 -4.72
C ILE A 20 4.21 -7.96 -5.12
N PHE A 21 3.64 -7.02 -5.87
CA PHE A 21 2.23 -7.02 -6.28
C PHE A 21 2.08 -6.78 -7.80
N PRO A 22 2.36 -7.79 -8.65
CA PRO A 22 2.14 -7.69 -10.09
C PRO A 22 0.68 -7.36 -10.44
N GLY A 23 0.51 -6.27 -11.20
CA GLY A 23 -0.81 -5.74 -11.56
C GLY A 23 -1.53 -4.97 -10.45
N GLY A 24 -0.87 -4.73 -9.31
CA GLY A 24 -1.44 -3.96 -8.21
C GLY A 24 -1.59 -2.48 -8.56
N GLU A 25 -2.80 -1.94 -8.39
CA GLU A 25 -3.12 -0.54 -8.64
C GLU A 25 -3.53 0.16 -7.34
N LEU A 26 -3.00 1.36 -7.11
CA LEU A 26 -3.38 2.20 -5.97
C LEU A 26 -4.26 3.34 -6.48
N ILE A 27 -5.52 3.31 -6.08
CA ILE A 27 -6.47 4.38 -6.39
C ILE A 27 -6.23 5.60 -5.49
N SER A 28 -6.52 6.77 -6.04
CA SER A 28 -6.55 8.02 -5.29
C SER A 28 -7.93 8.26 -4.67
N ASP A 29 -8.02 9.14 -3.69
CA ASP A 29 -9.30 9.44 -3.05
C ASP A 29 -10.28 10.06 -4.06
N GLU A 30 -9.82 11.01 -4.89
CA GLU A 30 -10.65 11.64 -5.93
C GLU A 30 -11.18 10.61 -6.93
N ALA A 31 -10.31 9.73 -7.43
CA ALA A 31 -10.72 8.67 -8.35
C ALA A 31 -11.75 7.72 -7.71
N PHE A 32 -11.56 7.37 -6.42
CA PHE A 32 -12.50 6.53 -5.69
C PHE A 32 -13.87 7.21 -5.53
N PHE A 33 -13.91 8.50 -5.19
CA PHE A 33 -15.15 9.28 -5.12
C PHE A 33 -15.88 9.33 -6.46
N ASN A 34 -15.15 9.55 -7.56
CA ASN A 34 -15.71 9.57 -8.90
C ASN A 34 -16.35 8.22 -9.27
N CYS A 35 -15.66 7.10 -8.96
CA CYS A 35 -16.20 5.76 -9.17
C CYS A 35 -17.51 5.53 -8.39
N ALA A 36 -17.58 5.93 -7.11
CA ALA A 36 -18.79 5.79 -6.31
C ALA A 36 -19.95 6.64 -6.86
N SER A 37 -19.67 7.86 -7.30
CA SER A 37 -20.67 8.76 -7.87
C SER A 37 -21.29 8.23 -9.17
N ILE A 38 -20.52 7.52 -10.00
CA ILE A 38 -21.01 6.94 -11.27
C ILE A 38 -22.14 5.92 -11.02
N ILE A 39 -22.09 5.22 -9.89
CA ILE A 39 -23.08 4.22 -9.49
C ILE A 39 -24.07 4.74 -8.44
N SER A 40 -24.18 6.07 -8.32
CA SER A 40 -25.13 6.75 -7.43
C SER A 40 -25.00 6.39 -5.94
N LEU A 41 -23.80 6.02 -5.48
CA LEU A 41 -23.51 5.85 -4.06
C LEU A 41 -23.03 7.17 -3.46
N GLU A 42 -23.57 7.53 -2.30
CA GLU A 42 -22.96 8.54 -1.45
C GLU A 42 -21.69 7.95 -0.84
N CYS A 43 -20.57 8.66 -0.99
CA CYS A 43 -19.28 8.24 -0.48
C CYS A 43 -18.74 9.29 0.49
N LYS A 44 -18.41 8.85 1.71
CA LYS A 44 -17.82 9.70 2.74
C LYS A 44 -16.51 9.10 3.21
N LYS A 45 -15.43 9.87 3.13
CA LYS A 45 -14.16 9.55 3.81
C LYS A 45 -14.37 9.61 5.32
N VAL A 46 -14.17 8.48 5.99
CA VAL A 46 -14.37 8.33 7.44
C VAL A 46 -13.06 8.57 8.17
N ARG A 47 -11.95 8.02 7.65
CA ARG A 47 -10.67 8.02 8.33
C ARG A 47 -9.52 7.82 7.36
N SER A 48 -8.44 8.57 7.56
CA SER A 48 -7.10 8.28 7.04
C SER A 48 -6.20 7.85 8.18
N PHE A 49 -5.31 6.88 7.94
CA PHE A 49 -4.42 6.36 8.98
C PHE A 49 -3.11 5.78 8.41
N GLY A 50 -2.55 6.41 7.38
CA GLY A 50 -1.25 6.06 6.78
C GLY A 50 -0.13 5.83 7.80
N ASP A 51 0.03 6.72 8.79
CA ASP A 51 1.03 6.57 9.86
C ASP A 51 0.90 5.25 10.64
N SER A 52 -0.34 4.81 10.89
CA SER A 52 -0.58 3.54 11.56
C SER A 52 -0.12 2.37 10.68
N TYR A 53 -0.21 2.51 9.36
CA TYR A 53 0.26 1.51 8.41
C TYR A 53 1.78 1.52 8.26
N ALA A 54 2.42 2.70 8.30
CA ALA A 54 3.87 2.80 8.44
C ALA A 54 4.35 2.03 9.67
N LYS A 55 3.70 2.26 10.83
CA LYS A 55 4.04 1.54 12.06
C LYS A 55 3.82 0.03 11.95
N THR A 56 2.77 -0.38 11.25
CA THR A 56 2.49 -1.80 10.99
C THR A 56 3.64 -2.45 10.21
N LEU A 57 4.11 -1.79 9.14
CA LEU A 57 5.22 -2.28 8.33
C LEU A 57 6.55 -2.33 9.11
N GLU A 58 6.81 -1.36 9.99
CA GLU A 58 7.97 -1.42 10.90
C GLU A 58 7.93 -2.68 11.77
N LEU A 59 6.80 -2.94 12.44
CA LEU A 59 6.63 -4.11 13.29
C LEU A 59 6.75 -5.42 12.51
N TRP A 60 6.24 -5.45 11.28
CA TRP A 60 6.40 -6.62 10.39
C TRP A 60 7.85 -6.83 9.99
N ASN A 61 8.59 -5.77 9.66
CA ASN A 61 10.02 -5.89 9.36
C ASN A 61 10.81 -6.35 10.58
N GLU A 62 10.55 -5.80 11.76
CA GLU A 62 11.19 -6.23 13.02
C GLU A 62 10.99 -7.73 13.28
N GLU A 63 9.76 -8.23 13.16
CA GLU A 63 9.46 -9.65 13.33
C GLU A 63 10.05 -10.52 12.21
N PHE A 64 10.05 -10.03 10.97
CA PHE A 64 10.69 -10.70 9.85
C PHE A 64 12.19 -10.90 10.08
N GLN A 65 12.88 -9.87 10.58
CA GLN A 65 14.31 -9.96 10.92
C GLN A 65 14.57 -10.97 12.03
N LYS A 66 13.76 -10.93 13.11
CA LYS A 66 13.88 -11.88 14.24
C LYS A 66 13.67 -13.33 13.81
N ARG A 67 12.82 -13.57 12.82
CA ARG A 67 12.45 -14.91 12.33
C ARG A 67 13.19 -15.34 11.07
N TRP A 68 14.20 -14.59 10.64
CA TRP A 68 14.89 -14.85 9.37
C TRP A 68 15.45 -16.27 9.28
N ASP A 69 16.03 -16.82 10.36
CA ASP A 69 16.55 -18.19 10.33
C ASP A 69 15.45 -19.23 10.03
N SER A 70 14.26 -19.06 10.60
CA SER A 70 13.10 -19.91 10.31
C SER A 70 12.60 -19.73 8.87
N VAL A 71 12.61 -18.51 8.34
CA VAL A 71 12.25 -18.25 6.94
C VAL A 71 13.28 -18.89 5.99
N ARG A 72 14.56 -18.81 6.31
CA ARG A 72 15.64 -19.45 5.54
C ARG A 72 15.47 -20.97 5.49
N GLU A 73 15.07 -21.60 6.61
CA GLU A 73 14.79 -23.04 6.67
C GLU A 73 13.65 -23.49 5.75
N LEU A 74 12.74 -22.58 5.37
CA LEU A 74 11.70 -22.85 4.36
C LEU A 74 12.22 -22.83 2.92
N GLY A 75 13.52 -22.57 2.71
CA GLY A 75 14.17 -22.53 1.40
C GLY A 75 14.28 -21.16 0.77
N PHE A 76 13.96 -20.08 1.49
CA PHE A 76 14.13 -18.71 1.01
C PHE A 76 15.58 -18.25 1.16
N ASP A 77 16.10 -17.62 0.11
CA ASP A 77 17.48 -17.18 0.03
C ASP A 77 17.69 -15.73 0.48
N ILE A 78 18.95 -15.30 0.51
CA ILE A 78 19.29 -13.91 0.87
C ILE A 78 18.71 -12.89 -0.12
N LYS A 79 18.48 -13.29 -1.38
CA LYS A 79 17.88 -12.42 -2.38
C LYS A 79 16.43 -12.12 -2.01
N PHE A 80 15.66 -13.15 -1.65
CA PHE A 80 14.30 -13.01 -1.11
C PHE A 80 14.29 -12.06 0.10
N LYS A 81 15.22 -12.26 1.06
CA LYS A 81 15.33 -11.39 2.24
C LYS A 81 15.47 -9.91 1.85
N ARG A 82 16.41 -9.61 0.96
CA ARG A 82 16.71 -8.25 0.53
C ARG A 82 15.56 -7.62 -0.24
N THR A 83 14.84 -8.40 -1.04
CA THR A 83 13.62 -7.93 -1.71
C THR A 83 12.57 -7.54 -0.68
N TRP A 84 12.38 -8.32 0.39
CA TRP A 84 11.39 -8.01 1.44
C TRP A 84 11.83 -6.83 2.31
N GLU A 85 13.11 -6.71 2.64
CA GLU A 85 13.67 -5.53 3.32
C GLU A 85 13.45 -4.25 2.50
N MET A 86 13.69 -4.31 1.18
CA MET A 86 13.43 -3.20 0.27
C MET A 86 11.93 -2.87 0.22
N TYR A 87 11.05 -3.88 0.17
CA TYR A 87 9.60 -3.67 0.23
C TYR A 87 9.18 -2.92 1.51
N TYR A 88 9.61 -3.37 2.68
CA TYR A 88 9.27 -2.70 3.93
C TYR A 88 9.78 -1.25 3.95
N ALA A 89 11.05 -1.03 3.64
CA ALA A 89 11.63 0.30 3.64
C ALA A 89 10.95 1.26 2.63
N TYR A 90 10.68 0.77 1.42
CA TYR A 90 10.00 1.53 0.37
C TYR A 90 8.59 1.96 0.81
N CYS A 91 7.80 1.01 1.31
CA CYS A 91 6.43 1.30 1.73
C CYS A 91 6.37 2.17 2.99
N ILE A 92 7.24 1.94 3.99
CA ILE A 92 7.33 2.80 5.18
C ILE A 92 7.64 4.24 4.75
N GLY A 93 8.65 4.44 3.90
CA GLY A 93 8.96 5.77 3.36
C GLY A 93 7.79 6.37 2.58
N GLY A 94 7.06 5.57 1.80
CA GLY A 94 5.87 6.01 1.09
C GLY A 94 4.74 6.49 2.00
N PHE A 95 4.48 5.81 3.13
CA PHE A 95 3.48 6.26 4.10
C PHE A 95 3.95 7.46 4.92
N LEU A 96 5.19 7.47 5.41
CA LEU A 96 5.74 8.57 6.21
C LEU A 96 5.97 9.87 5.42
N SER A 97 5.95 9.82 4.09
CA SER A 97 6.06 10.99 3.21
C SER A 97 4.72 11.46 2.67
N ASP A 98 3.60 10.94 3.20
CA ASP A 98 2.22 11.23 2.75
C ASP A 98 1.93 10.89 1.26
N ARG A 99 2.87 10.22 0.58
CA ARG A 99 2.67 9.73 -0.79
C ARG A 99 1.64 8.60 -0.84
N LEU A 100 1.65 7.75 0.19
CA LEU A 100 0.71 6.64 0.39
C LEU A 100 -0.16 6.91 1.61
N ASP A 101 -1.40 6.42 1.57
CA ASP A 101 -2.33 6.48 2.70
C ASP A 101 -3.23 5.25 2.69
N VAL A 102 -3.82 4.96 3.84
CA VAL A 102 -4.90 3.99 4.00
C VAL A 102 -6.14 4.74 4.42
N THR A 103 -7.13 4.74 3.53
CA THR A 103 -8.39 5.45 3.72
C THR A 103 -9.54 4.47 3.92
N GLN A 104 -10.35 4.71 4.95
CA GLN A 104 -11.64 4.07 5.14
C GLN A 104 -12.75 4.99 4.60
N PHE A 105 -13.53 4.47 3.66
CA PHE A 105 -14.71 5.12 3.11
C PHE A 105 -15.98 4.43 3.61
N LYS A 106 -17.02 5.22 3.88
CA LYS A 106 -18.38 4.75 4.08
C LYS A 106 -19.16 5.01 2.79
N LEU A 107 -19.80 3.96 2.28
CA LEU A 107 -20.69 4.01 1.12
C LEU A 107 -22.13 3.82 1.57
N THR A 108 -23.05 4.63 1.06
CA THR A 108 -24.50 4.52 1.31
C THR A 108 -25.26 4.65 0.00
N CYS A 109 -26.34 3.88 -0.14
CA CYS A 109 -27.30 4.09 -1.23
C CYS A 109 -28.14 5.31 -0.92
N ASN A 110 -28.39 6.14 -1.94
CA ASN A 110 -29.44 7.15 -1.86
C ASN A 110 -30.78 6.42 -2.06
N ASP A 111 -31.60 6.36 -1.02
CA ASP A 111 -33.01 5.92 -1.10
C ASP A 111 -33.87 6.99 -1.81
#